data_AF-A0A853FPH1-F1
#
_entry.id   AF-A0A853FPH1-F1
#
_cell.length_a   1.000
_cell.length_b   1.000
_cell.length_c   1.000
_cell.angle_alpha   90.00
_cell.angle_beta   90.00
_cell.angle_gamma   90.00
#
_symmetry.space_group_name_H-M   'P 1'
#
loop_
_entity.id
_entity.type
_entity.pdbx_description
1 polymer ?
#
loop_
_entity_poly.entity_id
_entity_poly.type
_entity_poly.pdbx_seq_one_letter_code
_entity_poly.pdbx_strand_id
1 'polypeptide(L)'
;MEHHIWRKIRATALAALLAASPVPALAREEAAPLPDGLVASSQAKVRGLYAEDRFGRVDVNEAVTQLESSCATRGLKAKIEGSELQWSGKRQIYRDRDRVAVFENIPTISADSAACTARISLRRTSSVLPATKGSLQFAGWDHDIPVCKPRSLIHSCMEQVIAGVKARCVSVGDPFVGSTNCYSAQPDLSEGLMLSRSDYSDDGSLPDNSWQIATVLPDALIDPAVFGARPYSPTPP
;
A
#
# COMPACT_ATOMS: atom_id res chain seq x y z
N MET A 1 -13.03 -78.92 -45.56
CA MET A 1 -11.88 -78.02 -45.36
C MET A 1 -12.25 -77.10 -44.20
N GLU A 2 -12.32 -77.64 -42.98
CA GLU A 2 -11.19 -77.71 -42.01
C GLU A 2 -10.77 -76.30 -41.59
N HIS A 3 -11.31 -75.77 -40.49
CA HIS A 3 -10.78 -75.90 -39.11
C HIS A 3 -9.27 -75.59 -39.01
N HIS A 4 -8.91 -74.41 -38.51
CA HIS A 4 -8.34 -74.24 -37.15
C HIS A 4 -7.90 -72.78 -36.91
N ILE A 5 -8.50 -72.09 -35.92
CA ILE A 5 -7.95 -71.80 -34.58
C ILE A 5 -6.67 -70.93 -34.63
N TRP A 6 -6.68 -69.75 -33.99
CA TRP A 6 -5.92 -69.42 -32.77
C TRP A 6 -5.96 -67.92 -32.43
N ARG A 7 -6.66 -67.63 -31.31
CA ARG A 7 -6.34 -66.71 -30.19
C ARG A 7 -5.97 -65.24 -30.53
N LYS A 8 -6.47 -64.21 -29.86
CA LYS A 8 -6.49 -63.98 -28.40
C LYS A 8 -7.48 -62.88 -28.02
N ILE A 9 -8.15 -63.12 -26.90
CA ILE A 9 -8.88 -62.18 -26.04
C ILE A 9 -7.97 -60.99 -25.66
N ARG A 10 -8.42 -59.76 -25.88
CA ARG A 10 -8.12 -58.60 -25.01
C ARG A 10 -9.35 -57.69 -24.92
N ALA A 11 -10.10 -57.92 -23.84
CA ALA A 11 -10.89 -56.88 -23.22
C ALA A 11 -9.93 -55.81 -22.71
N THR A 12 -10.12 -54.57 -23.16
CA THR A 12 -9.66 -53.40 -22.40
C THR A 12 -10.72 -52.33 -22.56
N ALA A 13 -11.56 -52.20 -21.53
CA ALA A 13 -12.23 -50.97 -21.24
C ALA A 13 -11.16 -49.89 -21.08
N LEU A 14 -11.17 -48.87 -21.93
CA LEU A 14 -10.54 -47.60 -21.59
C LEU A 14 -11.65 -46.56 -21.58
N ALA A 15 -12.06 -46.30 -20.34
CA ALA A 15 -12.98 -45.27 -19.95
C ALA A 15 -12.59 -43.92 -20.54
N ALA A 16 -13.64 -43.13 -20.77
CA ALA A 16 -13.62 -41.70 -20.97
C ALA A 16 -12.51 -41.01 -20.16
N LEU A 17 -11.44 -40.64 -20.84
CA LEU A 17 -10.58 -39.52 -20.46
C LEU A 17 -10.93 -38.36 -21.41
N LEU A 18 -12.15 -37.85 -21.23
CA LEU A 18 -12.38 -36.42 -21.38
C LEU A 18 -11.44 -35.77 -20.37
N ALA A 19 -10.26 -35.38 -20.83
CA ALA A 19 -9.44 -34.41 -20.13
C ALA A 19 -10.32 -33.15 -20.03
N ALA A 20 -10.98 -33.01 -18.90
CA ALA A 20 -11.37 -31.72 -18.38
C ALA A 20 -10.05 -30.94 -18.24
N SER A 21 -9.66 -30.25 -19.30
CA SER A 21 -8.74 -29.15 -19.18
C SER A 21 -9.35 -28.27 -18.09
N PRO A 22 -8.66 -28.02 -16.95
CA PRO A 22 -9.11 -26.95 -16.08
C PRO A 22 -9.08 -25.71 -16.96
N VAL A 23 -10.27 -25.20 -17.31
CA VAL A 23 -10.42 -23.83 -17.75
C VAL A 23 -9.64 -23.04 -16.70
N PRO A 24 -8.61 -22.25 -17.07
CA PRO A 24 -7.92 -21.43 -16.09
C PRO A 24 -9.01 -20.67 -15.37
N ALA A 25 -9.12 -20.89 -14.05
CA ALA A 25 -10.07 -20.16 -13.24
C ALA A 25 -9.83 -18.69 -13.60
N LEU A 26 -10.83 -18.06 -14.24
CA LEU A 26 -10.82 -16.63 -14.49
C LEU A 26 -10.37 -16.01 -13.19
N ALA A 27 -9.17 -15.40 -13.18
CA ALA A 27 -8.59 -14.80 -12.00
C ALA A 27 -9.69 -13.93 -11.40
N ARG A 28 -10.16 -14.34 -10.21
CA ARG A 28 -11.32 -13.72 -9.59
C ARG A 28 -10.96 -12.26 -9.43
N GLU A 29 -11.64 -11.40 -10.19
CA GLU A 29 -11.37 -9.96 -10.20
C GLU A 29 -11.39 -9.46 -8.75
N GLU A 30 -10.25 -8.96 -8.29
CA GLU A 30 -10.08 -8.60 -6.89
C GLU A 30 -10.76 -7.26 -6.64
N ALA A 31 -11.76 -7.25 -5.75
CA ALA A 31 -12.45 -6.02 -5.40
C ALA A 31 -11.59 -5.21 -4.43
N ALA A 32 -11.36 -3.94 -4.75
CA ALA A 32 -10.71 -3.03 -3.83
C ALA A 32 -11.57 -2.90 -2.54
N PRO A 33 -10.96 -2.94 -1.35
CA PRO A 33 -11.71 -2.77 -0.11
C PRO A 33 -12.28 -1.35 -0.04
N LEU A 34 -13.49 -1.22 0.49
CA LEU A 34 -14.12 0.09 0.69
C LEU A 34 -13.46 0.84 1.86
N PRO A 35 -13.27 2.17 1.74
CA PRO A 35 -12.87 3.01 2.86
C PRO A 35 -13.87 2.94 4.03
N ASP A 36 -13.36 3.14 5.25
CA ASP A 36 -14.17 3.09 6.46
C ASP A 36 -15.32 4.11 6.41
N GLY A 37 -16.56 3.64 6.63
CA GLY A 37 -17.75 4.48 6.63
C GLY A 37 -18.38 4.72 5.25
N LEU A 38 -17.82 4.19 4.17
CA LEU A 38 -18.49 4.15 2.88
C LEU A 38 -19.33 2.88 2.73
N VAL A 39 -20.46 3.03 2.04
CA VAL A 39 -21.38 1.94 1.70
C VAL A 39 -21.26 1.65 0.21
N ALA A 40 -21.29 0.37 -0.14
CA ALA A 40 -21.21 -0.07 -1.53
C ALA A 40 -22.32 0.55 -2.39
N SER A 41 -21.94 1.01 -3.58
CA SER A 41 -22.90 1.51 -4.55
C SER A 41 -23.63 0.36 -5.25
N SER A 42 -24.85 0.62 -5.72
CA SER A 42 -25.54 -0.27 -6.67
C SER A 42 -25.06 -0.10 -8.11
N GLN A 43 -24.20 0.88 -8.38
CA GLN A 43 -23.65 1.16 -9.70
C GLN A 43 -22.53 0.18 -10.07
N ALA A 44 -22.31 0.02 -11.38
CA ALA A 44 -21.24 -0.83 -11.90
C ALA A 44 -19.86 -0.34 -11.43
N LYS A 45 -19.03 -1.28 -10.96
CA LYS A 45 -17.65 -1.00 -10.55
C LYS A 45 -16.77 -0.67 -11.74
N VAL A 46 -15.75 0.14 -11.49
CA VAL A 46 -14.74 0.52 -12.49
C VAL A 46 -13.43 -0.23 -12.21
N ARG A 47 -12.67 -0.54 -13.26
CA ARG A 47 -11.32 -1.10 -13.11
C ARG A 47 -10.33 0.01 -12.79
N GLY A 48 -9.41 -0.28 -11.87
CA GLY A 48 -8.40 0.68 -11.45
C GLY A 48 -7.32 0.07 -10.56
N LEU A 49 -6.46 0.94 -10.03
CA LEU A 49 -5.45 0.60 -9.04
C LEU A 49 -6.02 0.77 -7.62
N TYR A 50 -5.75 -0.20 -6.76
CA TYR A 50 -5.77 -0.03 -5.31
C TYR A 50 -4.36 -0.15 -4.73
N ALA A 51 -3.99 0.73 -3.80
CA ALA A 51 -2.78 0.60 -3.00
C ALA A 51 -3.05 0.97 -1.53
N GLU A 52 -2.40 0.28 -0.60
CA GLU A 52 -2.51 0.54 0.84
C GLU A 52 -1.14 0.52 1.51
N ASP A 53 -0.91 1.49 2.38
CA ASP A 53 0.12 1.43 3.40
C ASP A 53 -0.46 1.55 4.81
N ARG A 54 0.35 1.15 5.79
CA ARG A 54 0.07 1.32 7.21
C ARG A 54 1.25 2.02 7.85
N PHE A 55 0.96 2.98 8.71
CA PHE A 55 1.99 3.81 9.33
C PHE A 55 1.64 4.20 10.76
N GLY A 56 2.67 4.47 11.56
CA GLY A 56 2.54 5.24 12.79
C GLY A 56 3.03 6.67 12.61
N ARG A 57 2.84 7.50 13.62
CA ARG A 57 3.28 8.90 13.63
C ARG A 57 4.36 9.08 14.69
N VAL A 58 5.59 9.35 14.26
CA VAL A 58 6.75 9.51 15.16
C VAL A 58 6.51 10.65 16.16
N ASP A 59 5.92 11.75 15.70
CA ASP A 59 5.54 12.89 16.54
C ASP A 59 4.50 12.54 17.62
N VAL A 60 3.57 11.61 17.33
CA VAL A 60 2.65 11.09 18.36
C VAL A 60 3.42 10.29 19.41
N ASN A 61 4.39 9.47 18.98
CA ASN A 61 5.23 8.69 19.88
C ASN A 61 6.07 9.60 20.78
N GLU A 62 6.70 10.61 20.20
CA GLU A 62 7.51 11.59 20.91
C GLU A 62 6.67 12.35 21.95
N ALA A 63 5.47 12.80 21.58
CA ALA A 63 4.56 13.49 22.49
C ALA A 63 4.12 12.61 23.67
N VAL A 64 3.88 11.32 23.45
CA VAL A 64 3.63 10.34 24.53
C VAL A 64 4.82 10.26 25.47
N THR A 65 6.02 10.03 24.94
CA THR A 65 7.24 9.90 25.75
C THR A 65 7.53 11.17 26.55
N GLN A 66 7.33 12.34 25.96
CA GLN A 66 7.48 13.63 26.63
C GLN A 66 6.49 13.79 27.80
N LEU A 67 5.23 13.42 27.61
CA LEU A 67 4.22 13.47 28.67
C LEU A 67 4.56 12.52 29.82
N GLU A 68 4.92 11.27 29.51
CA GLU A 68 5.29 10.27 30.51
C GLU A 68 6.48 10.73 31.36
N SER A 69 7.52 11.25 30.72
CA SER A 69 8.69 11.82 31.40
C SER A 69 8.32 13.01 32.30
N SER A 70 7.50 13.94 31.80
CA SER A 70 7.04 15.11 32.56
C SER A 70 6.17 14.74 33.78
N CYS A 71 5.37 13.69 33.68
CA CYS A 71 4.57 13.21 34.80
C CYS A 71 5.40 12.45 35.83
N ALA A 72 6.35 11.62 35.36
CA ALA A 72 7.24 10.87 36.23
C ALA A 72 8.12 11.79 37.10
N THR A 73 8.61 12.92 36.56
CA THR A 73 9.36 13.92 37.34
C THR A 73 8.54 14.56 38.46
N ARG A 74 7.20 14.52 38.36
CA ARG A 74 6.26 14.95 39.41
C ARG A 74 5.75 13.80 40.29
N GLY A 75 6.27 12.58 40.11
CA GLY A 75 5.81 11.39 40.82
C GLY A 75 4.41 10.91 40.40
N LEU A 76 3.93 11.34 39.24
CA LEU A 76 2.62 10.97 38.68
C LEU A 76 2.77 9.99 37.52
N LYS A 77 1.75 9.16 37.30
CA LYS A 77 1.65 8.30 36.12
C LYS A 77 0.78 8.99 35.05
N ALA A 78 1.28 9.08 33.82
CA ALA A 78 0.47 9.58 32.70
C ALA A 78 -0.67 8.61 32.40
N LYS A 79 -1.88 9.17 32.18
CA LYS A 79 -3.04 8.42 31.69
C LYS A 79 -3.23 8.69 30.20
N ILE A 80 -2.99 7.67 29.38
CA ILE A 80 -3.09 7.77 27.93
C ILE A 80 -4.28 6.93 27.47
N GLU A 81 -5.26 7.58 26.84
CA GLU A 81 -6.41 6.93 26.21
C GLU A 81 -6.11 6.72 24.71
N GLY A 82 -6.40 5.54 24.17
CA GLY A 82 -6.23 5.26 22.74
C GLY A 82 -4.81 4.88 22.30
N SER A 83 -3.96 4.38 23.20
CA SER A 83 -2.57 3.99 22.89
C SER A 83 -2.45 2.98 21.75
N GLU A 84 -3.44 2.10 21.60
CA GLU A 84 -3.53 1.13 20.50
C GLU A 84 -3.63 1.80 19.11
N LEU A 85 -4.04 3.07 19.05
CA LEU A 85 -4.22 3.81 17.81
C LEU A 85 -2.91 4.43 17.27
N GLN A 86 -1.84 4.42 18.07
CA GLN A 86 -0.54 5.03 17.75
C GLN A 86 0.07 4.53 16.42
N TRP A 87 -0.12 3.24 16.13
CA TRP A 87 0.35 2.56 14.91
C TRP A 87 -0.79 2.16 13.97
N SER A 88 -1.97 2.74 14.17
CA SER A 88 -3.19 2.42 13.40
C SER A 88 -3.39 3.37 12.22
N GLY A 89 -2.35 4.07 11.78
CA GLY A 89 -2.41 4.89 10.59
C GLY A 89 -2.54 4.04 9.33
N LYS A 90 -3.36 4.50 8.40
CA LYS A 90 -3.68 3.78 7.15
C LYS A 90 -3.89 4.79 6.04
N ARG A 91 -3.20 4.65 4.91
CA ARG A 91 -3.48 5.39 3.69
C ARG A 91 -3.92 4.41 2.60
N GLN A 92 -5.07 4.69 2.02
CA GLN A 92 -5.65 3.91 0.93
C GLN A 92 -5.73 4.81 -0.30
N ILE A 93 -5.19 4.32 -1.41
CA ILE A 93 -5.09 5.04 -2.67
C ILE A 93 -5.90 4.26 -3.71
N TYR A 94 -6.83 4.95 -4.35
CA TYR A 94 -7.67 4.43 -5.41
C TYR A 94 -7.46 5.28 -6.66
N ARG A 95 -7.20 4.65 -7.79
CA ARG A 95 -7.02 5.37 -9.06
C ARG A 95 -7.72 4.65 -10.19
N ASP A 96 -8.51 5.39 -10.95
CA ASP A 96 -8.94 4.98 -12.28
C ASP A 96 -8.18 5.80 -13.33
N ARG A 97 -8.61 5.72 -14.59
CA ARG A 97 -8.01 6.49 -15.68
C ARG A 97 -8.08 8.01 -15.47
N ASP A 98 -9.16 8.48 -14.84
CA ASP A 98 -9.58 9.87 -14.87
C ASP A 98 -9.53 10.53 -13.48
N ARG A 99 -9.41 9.74 -12.41
CA ARG A 99 -9.50 10.19 -11.02
C ARG A 99 -8.53 9.46 -10.11
N VAL A 100 -8.13 10.16 -9.06
CA VAL A 100 -7.41 9.61 -7.91
C VAL A 100 -8.14 9.99 -6.63
N ALA A 101 -8.29 9.03 -5.73
CA ALA A 101 -8.84 9.23 -4.41
C ALA A 101 -7.88 8.71 -3.35
N VAL A 102 -7.62 9.54 -2.33
CA VAL A 102 -6.75 9.22 -1.21
C VAL A 102 -7.56 9.32 0.07
N PHE A 103 -7.59 8.25 0.85
CA PHE A 103 -8.23 8.18 2.15
C PHE A 103 -7.17 7.90 3.21
N GLU A 104 -7.13 8.68 4.27
CA GLU A 104 -6.16 8.53 5.34
C GLU A 104 -6.85 8.51 6.69
N ASN A 105 -6.45 7.56 7.52
CA ASN A 105 -6.66 7.59 8.97
C ASN A 105 -5.31 7.97 9.58
N ILE A 106 -5.21 9.17 10.14
CA ILE A 106 -3.96 9.73 10.69
C ILE A 106 -4.03 9.71 12.22
N PRO A 107 -3.11 9.01 12.91
CA PRO A 107 -2.98 9.11 14.35
C PRO A 107 -2.67 10.55 14.78
N THR A 108 -3.39 11.04 15.77
CA THR A 108 -3.26 12.39 16.35
C THR A 108 -3.30 12.29 17.88
N ILE A 109 -2.70 13.25 18.56
CA ILE A 109 -2.66 13.29 20.03
C ILE A 109 -3.09 14.66 20.55
N SER A 110 -3.89 14.65 21.61
CA SER A 110 -4.16 15.81 22.46
C SER A 110 -3.65 15.50 23.86
N ALA A 111 -2.73 16.30 24.37
CA ALA A 111 -2.11 16.09 25.68
C ALA A 111 -2.37 17.27 26.61
N ASP A 112 -2.66 16.97 27.87
CA ASP A 112 -2.70 17.91 28.99
C ASP A 112 -1.60 17.52 29.98
N SER A 113 -0.50 18.25 29.93
CA SER A 113 0.65 18.04 30.81
C SER A 113 0.32 18.36 32.26
N ALA A 114 -0.55 19.34 32.55
CA ALA A 114 -0.91 19.68 33.92
C ALA A 114 -1.68 18.54 34.57
N ALA A 115 -2.68 18.00 33.87
CA ALA A 115 -3.50 16.88 34.34
C ALA A 115 -2.84 15.50 34.20
N CYS A 116 -1.68 15.40 33.54
CA CYS A 116 -1.03 14.14 33.21
C CYS A 116 -1.91 13.20 32.38
N THR A 117 -2.63 13.75 31.40
CA THR A 117 -3.53 12.98 30.52
C THR A 117 -3.22 13.21 29.05
N ALA A 118 -3.43 12.20 28.22
CA ALA A 118 -3.47 12.34 26.77
C ALA A 118 -4.56 11.47 26.18
N ARG A 119 -5.05 11.89 25.01
CA ARG A 119 -5.95 11.12 24.16
C ARG A 119 -5.36 11.04 22.76
N ILE A 120 -5.16 9.82 22.30
CA ILE A 120 -4.82 9.52 20.91
C ILE A 120 -6.10 9.22 20.16
N SER A 121 -6.25 9.77 18.97
CA SER A 121 -7.41 9.56 18.10
C SER A 121 -7.00 9.51 16.63
N LEU A 122 -7.86 8.94 15.79
CA LEU A 122 -7.64 8.91 14.34
C LEU A 122 -8.38 10.07 13.68
N ARG A 123 -7.62 11.00 13.09
CA ARG A 123 -8.18 12.01 12.20
C ARG A 123 -8.33 11.42 10.81
N ARG A 124 -9.55 11.44 10.29
CA ARG A 124 -9.84 10.95 8.94
C ARG A 124 -9.76 12.09 7.94
N THR A 125 -9.06 11.88 6.83
CA THR A 125 -9.02 12.80 5.69
C THR A 125 -9.32 12.05 4.41
N SER A 126 -9.97 12.73 3.47
CA SER A 126 -10.22 12.19 2.14
C SER A 126 -10.02 13.28 1.10
N SER A 127 -9.52 12.90 -0.06
CA SER A 127 -9.41 13.76 -1.23
C SER A 127 -9.79 12.96 -2.47
N VAL A 128 -10.54 13.59 -3.37
CA VAL A 128 -10.87 13.03 -4.68
C VAL A 128 -10.54 14.10 -5.71
N LEU A 129 -9.62 13.79 -6.61
CA LEU A 129 -9.08 14.72 -7.58
C LEU A 129 -9.10 14.09 -8.98
N PRO A 130 -9.16 14.91 -10.04
CA PRO A 130 -8.89 14.42 -11.40
C PRO A 130 -7.45 13.85 -11.48
N ALA A 131 -7.21 12.83 -12.29
CA ALA A 131 -5.90 12.19 -12.48
C ALA A 131 -4.95 13.04 -13.35
N THR A 132 -4.73 14.29 -12.97
CA THR A 132 -3.72 15.15 -13.60
C THR A 132 -2.33 14.83 -13.06
N LYS A 133 -1.27 15.22 -13.79
CA LYS A 133 0.12 15.06 -13.32
C LYS A 133 0.32 15.59 -11.89
N GLY A 134 -0.17 16.81 -11.60
CA GLY A 134 -0.05 17.40 -10.26
C GLY A 134 -0.83 16.66 -9.18
N SER A 135 -2.01 16.13 -9.50
CA SER A 135 -2.80 15.32 -8.54
C SER A 135 -2.18 13.96 -8.28
N LEU A 136 -1.53 13.36 -9.29
CA LEU A 136 -0.74 12.16 -9.14
C LEU A 136 0.51 12.43 -8.29
N GLN A 137 1.23 13.53 -8.54
CA GLN A 137 2.34 13.98 -7.67
C GLN A 137 1.91 14.09 -6.21
N PHE A 138 0.78 14.77 -5.95
CA PHE A 138 0.21 14.91 -4.61
C PHE A 138 -0.09 13.55 -3.94
N ALA A 139 -0.60 12.60 -4.72
CA ALA A 139 -0.90 11.24 -4.23
C ALA A 139 0.34 10.32 -4.15
N GLY A 140 1.55 10.81 -4.44
CA GLY A 140 2.80 10.05 -4.33
C GLY A 140 3.22 9.30 -5.61
N TRP A 141 2.74 9.70 -6.78
CA TRP A 141 3.02 9.03 -8.05
C TRP A 141 4.17 9.58 -8.88
N ASP A 142 4.58 10.82 -8.66
CA ASP A 142 5.45 11.47 -9.63
C ASP A 142 6.61 12.14 -8.92
N HIS A 143 7.70 11.38 -8.95
CA HIS A 143 9.04 11.83 -8.73
C HIS A 143 9.75 11.72 -10.08
N ASP A 144 10.62 12.68 -10.42
CA ASP A 144 11.52 12.55 -11.56
C ASP A 144 12.40 11.31 -11.33
N ILE A 145 12.00 10.17 -11.90
CA ILE A 145 12.73 8.90 -11.73
C ILE A 145 14.12 9.11 -12.33
N PRO A 146 15.19 9.05 -11.52
CA PRO A 146 16.52 9.32 -12.04
C PRO A 146 16.87 8.31 -13.13
N VAL A 147 17.45 8.80 -14.23
CA VAL A 147 17.86 7.93 -15.33
C VAL A 147 18.98 7.02 -14.86
N CYS A 148 18.73 5.71 -14.88
CA CYS A 148 19.72 4.69 -14.54
C CYS A 148 20.95 4.82 -15.44
N LYS A 149 22.12 5.10 -14.83
CA LYS A 149 23.39 5.14 -15.55
C LYS A 149 24.20 3.90 -15.17
N PRO A 150 24.40 2.93 -16.09
CA PRO A 150 25.04 1.64 -15.78
C PRO A 150 26.51 1.71 -15.33
N ARG A 151 27.12 2.91 -15.24
CA ARG A 151 28.51 3.13 -14.81
C ARG A 151 28.67 4.21 -13.74
N SER A 152 27.58 4.67 -13.12
CA SER A 152 27.64 5.70 -12.08
C SER A 152 27.66 5.06 -10.69
N LEU A 153 28.59 5.49 -9.84
CA LEU A 153 28.64 5.13 -8.41
C LEU A 153 27.57 5.84 -7.56
N ILE A 154 26.81 6.77 -8.16
CA ILE A 154 25.86 7.67 -7.47
C ILE A 154 24.39 7.29 -7.78
N HIS A 155 24.15 6.57 -8.88
CA HIS A 155 22.82 6.14 -9.33
C HIS A 155 22.84 4.67 -9.76
N SER A 156 23.07 3.76 -8.81
CA SER A 156 22.87 2.34 -9.05
C SER A 156 21.37 2.05 -9.10
N CYS A 157 20.97 1.22 -10.08
CA CYS A 157 19.61 0.74 -10.20
C CYS A 157 19.58 -0.75 -9.95
N MET A 158 18.55 -1.19 -9.23
CA MET A 158 18.26 -2.59 -9.03
C MET A 158 16.78 -2.85 -9.26
N GLU A 159 16.47 -4.05 -9.73
CA GLU A 159 15.09 -4.50 -9.85
C GLU A 159 14.71 -5.26 -8.58
N GLN A 160 13.50 -4.99 -8.07
CA GLN A 160 12.94 -5.66 -6.90
C GLN A 160 11.46 -5.95 -7.12
N VAL A 161 10.85 -6.72 -6.20
CA VAL A 161 9.40 -6.91 -6.13
C VAL A 161 8.91 -6.38 -4.80
N ILE A 162 8.00 -5.41 -4.84
CA ILE A 162 7.46 -4.75 -3.64
C ILE A 162 5.94 -4.83 -3.71
N ALA A 163 5.31 -5.33 -2.65
CA ALA A 163 3.87 -5.59 -2.62
C ALA A 163 3.35 -6.38 -3.84
N GLY A 164 4.15 -7.34 -4.35
CA GLY A 164 3.82 -8.14 -5.52
C GLY A 164 4.01 -7.43 -6.88
N VAL A 165 4.45 -6.18 -6.88
CA VAL A 165 4.67 -5.36 -8.09
C VAL A 165 6.14 -5.28 -8.44
N LYS A 166 6.45 -5.38 -9.73
CA LYS A 166 7.82 -5.21 -10.24
C LYS A 166 8.24 -3.75 -10.07
N ALA A 167 9.31 -3.54 -9.32
CA ALA A 167 9.83 -2.24 -8.96
C ALA A 167 11.23 -2.03 -9.55
N ARG A 168 11.50 -0.80 -9.97
CA ARG A 168 12.85 -0.29 -10.23
C ARG A 168 13.26 0.59 -9.06
N CYS A 169 14.27 0.15 -8.33
CA CYS A 169 14.84 0.88 -7.22
C CYS A 169 16.08 1.64 -7.67
N VAL A 170 16.17 2.89 -7.25
CA VAL A 170 17.28 3.80 -7.55
C VAL A 170 17.88 4.25 -6.24
N SER A 171 19.17 3.97 -6.05
CA SER A 171 19.94 4.59 -4.97
C SER A 171 20.34 6.00 -5.38
N VAL A 172 20.12 6.94 -4.48
CA VAL A 172 20.40 8.37 -4.64
C VAL A 172 21.20 8.80 -3.43
N GLY A 173 22.45 9.23 -3.65
CA GLY A 173 23.36 9.60 -2.58
C GLY A 173 24.77 9.12 -2.87
N ASP A 174 25.63 9.21 -1.86
CA ASP A 174 26.95 8.63 -1.91
C ASP A 174 26.94 7.26 -1.17
N PRO A 175 28.07 6.53 -1.14
CA PRO A 175 28.16 5.25 -0.44
C PRO A 175 27.94 5.32 1.08
N PHE A 176 27.96 6.52 1.68
CA PHE A 176 27.87 6.73 3.12
C PHE A 176 26.51 7.31 3.53
N VAL A 177 25.92 8.19 2.72
CA VAL A 177 24.63 8.84 3.01
C VAL A 177 23.79 8.89 1.75
N GLY A 178 22.56 8.37 1.84
CA GLY A 178 21.65 8.39 0.70
C GLY A 178 20.27 7.83 1.00
N SER A 179 19.56 7.53 -0.08
CA SER A 179 18.25 6.90 -0.06
C SER A 179 18.10 5.93 -1.22
N THR A 180 17.31 4.88 -1.04
CA THR A 180 16.85 4.00 -2.11
C THR A 180 15.37 4.23 -2.31
N ASN A 181 15.00 4.69 -3.51
CA ASN A 181 13.61 4.94 -3.90
C ASN A 181 13.19 3.92 -4.95
N CYS A 182 12.09 3.21 -4.71
CA CYS A 182 11.58 2.16 -5.57
C CYS A 182 10.26 2.57 -6.22
N TYR A 183 10.22 2.50 -7.55
CA TYR A 183 9.07 2.90 -8.36
C TYR A 183 8.54 1.71 -9.14
N SER A 184 7.22 1.62 -9.33
CA SER A 184 6.64 0.60 -10.21
C SER A 184 7.16 0.75 -11.64
N ALA A 185 7.60 -0.36 -12.21
CA ALA A 185 8.05 -0.46 -13.60
C ALA A 185 7.04 -1.21 -14.48
N GLN A 186 5.82 -1.46 -13.99
CA GLN A 186 4.76 -2.13 -14.74
C GLN A 186 4.07 -1.16 -15.70
N PRO A 187 3.72 -1.57 -16.93
CA PRO A 187 3.04 -0.73 -17.90
C PRO A 187 1.51 -0.71 -17.66
N ASP A 188 1.08 -0.31 -16.47
CA ASP A 188 -0.33 -0.24 -16.05
C ASP A 188 -0.60 1.00 -15.18
N LEU A 189 -1.74 1.06 -14.48
CA LEU A 189 -2.09 2.20 -13.62
C LEU A 189 -1.15 2.38 -12.41
N SER A 190 -0.34 1.37 -12.08
CA SER A 190 0.71 1.48 -11.07
C SER A 190 1.97 2.14 -11.59
N GLU A 191 2.16 2.29 -12.92
CA GLU A 191 3.39 2.84 -13.50
C GLU A 191 3.82 4.13 -12.80
N GLY A 192 5.09 4.19 -12.38
CA GLY A 192 5.69 5.33 -11.70
C GLY A 192 5.31 5.50 -10.23
N LEU A 193 4.35 4.73 -9.69
CA LEU A 193 4.00 4.76 -8.27
C LEU A 193 5.24 4.50 -7.40
N MET A 194 5.51 5.36 -6.42
CA MET A 194 6.55 5.10 -5.42
C MET A 194 6.06 3.97 -4.49
N LEU A 195 6.71 2.82 -4.56
CA LEU A 195 6.36 1.60 -3.82
C LEU A 195 7.08 1.51 -2.48
N SER A 196 8.29 2.05 -2.41
CA SER A 196 9.10 2.04 -1.20
C SER A 196 10.16 3.14 -1.26
N ARG A 197 10.56 3.62 -0.09
CA ARG A 197 11.69 4.49 0.14
C ARG A 197 12.42 4.03 1.41
N SER A 198 13.74 4.01 1.36
CA SER A 198 14.62 3.75 2.49
C SER A 198 15.69 4.83 2.51
N ASP A 199 16.04 5.36 3.68
CA ASP A 199 17.13 6.33 3.85
C ASP A 199 18.26 5.60 4.62
N TYR A 200 19.53 5.80 4.24
CA TYR A 200 20.67 5.14 4.88
C TYR A 200 21.79 6.12 5.24
N SER A 201 22.49 5.82 6.35
CA SER A 201 23.64 6.55 6.88
C SER A 201 24.65 5.56 7.47
N ASP A 202 25.92 5.66 7.08
CA ASP A 202 27.05 4.84 7.59
C ASP A 202 27.66 5.42 8.89
N ASP A 203 27.08 6.47 9.46
CA ASP A 203 27.61 7.13 10.68
C ASP A 203 27.17 6.46 12.01
N GLY A 204 26.46 5.34 11.93
CA GLY A 204 26.00 4.60 13.11
C GLY A 204 24.85 5.26 13.88
N SER A 205 24.21 6.30 13.32
CA SER A 205 22.99 6.88 13.88
C SER A 205 21.71 6.20 13.33
N LEU A 206 20.76 5.90 14.23
CA LEU A 206 19.47 5.21 13.97
C LEU A 206 18.49 6.07 13.13
N PRO A 207 17.43 5.49 12.52
CA PRO A 207 17.31 4.23 11.80
C PRO A 207 17.09 4.46 10.28
N ASP A 208 17.19 3.39 9.50
CA ASP A 208 16.61 3.32 8.16
C ASP A 208 15.11 3.61 8.24
N ASN A 209 14.70 4.86 7.93
CA ASN A 209 13.32 5.30 7.90
C ASN A 209 12.61 4.73 6.66
N SER A 210 12.63 3.40 6.55
CA SER A 210 12.04 2.67 5.46
C SER A 210 10.51 2.78 5.54
N TRP A 211 9.92 3.29 4.48
CA TRP A 211 8.49 3.30 4.23
C TRP A 211 8.21 2.49 2.97
N GLN A 212 7.14 1.69 2.98
CA GLN A 212 6.73 0.92 1.82
C GLN A 212 5.22 0.72 1.78
N ILE A 213 4.68 0.58 0.57
CA ILE A 213 3.31 0.14 0.34
C ILE A 213 3.20 -1.34 0.72
N ALA A 214 2.15 -1.68 1.48
CA ALA A 214 1.91 -3.04 1.96
C ALA A 214 1.15 -3.88 0.94
N THR A 215 0.30 -3.27 0.11
CA THR A 215 -0.53 -3.97 -0.88
C THR A 215 -0.72 -3.11 -2.11
N VAL A 216 -0.62 -3.72 -3.29
CA VAL A 216 -0.95 -3.09 -4.57
C VAL A 216 -1.74 -4.07 -5.43
N LEU A 217 -2.88 -3.61 -5.96
CA LEU A 217 -3.74 -4.34 -6.89
C LEU A 217 -3.92 -3.49 -8.16
N PRO A 218 -3.13 -3.73 -9.23
CA PRO A 218 -3.15 -2.91 -10.45
C PRO A 218 -4.41 -2.98 -11.31
N ASP A 219 -5.26 -3.99 -11.08
CA ASP A 219 -6.48 -4.25 -11.87
C ASP A 219 -7.66 -4.61 -10.95
N ALA A 220 -7.84 -3.81 -9.89
CA ALA A 220 -8.90 -3.99 -8.92
C ALA A 220 -10.24 -3.42 -9.41
N LEU A 221 -11.35 -4.05 -9.00
CA LEU A 221 -12.69 -3.47 -9.13
C LEU A 221 -12.93 -2.44 -8.02
N ILE A 222 -13.04 -1.17 -8.39
CA ILE A 222 -13.27 -0.05 -7.48
C ILE A 222 -14.76 0.31 -7.49
N ASP A 223 -15.33 0.43 -6.30
CA ASP A 223 -16.71 0.86 -6.12
C ASP A 223 -16.86 2.37 -6.44
N PRO A 224 -17.86 2.79 -7.24
CA PRO A 224 -18.08 4.20 -7.56
C PRO A 224 -18.28 5.11 -6.34
N ALA A 225 -18.74 4.57 -5.19
CA ALA A 225 -18.88 5.33 -3.95
C ALA A 225 -17.57 5.97 -3.48
N VAL A 226 -16.42 5.36 -3.80
CA VAL A 226 -15.09 5.90 -3.49
C VAL A 226 -14.89 7.27 -4.12
N PHE A 227 -15.22 7.41 -5.41
CA PHE A 227 -15.06 8.67 -6.15
C PHE A 227 -16.23 9.65 -5.96
N GLY A 228 -17.34 9.18 -5.38
CA GLY A 228 -18.47 10.03 -4.97
C GLY A 228 -18.28 10.66 -3.58
N ALA A 229 -17.27 10.24 -2.81
CA ALA A 229 -16.99 10.77 -1.49
C ALA A 229 -16.62 12.25 -1.59
N ARG A 230 -17.25 13.09 -0.77
CA ARG A 230 -16.84 14.48 -0.61
C ARG A 230 -15.52 14.52 0.19
N PRO A 231 -14.56 15.40 -0.16
CA PRO A 231 -13.41 15.63 0.68
C PRO A 231 -13.86 15.97 2.09
N TYR A 232 -13.31 15.30 3.10
CA TYR A 232 -13.57 15.65 4.48
C TYR A 232 -13.01 17.06 4.74
N SER A 233 -13.89 18.05 4.85
CA SER A 233 -13.53 19.38 5.34
C SER A 233 -13.72 19.34 6.86
N PRO A 234 -12.64 19.39 7.66
CA PRO A 234 -12.80 19.52 9.10
C PRO A 234 -13.47 20.87 9.34
N THR A 235 -14.77 20.87 9.67
CA THR A 235 -15.37 22.04 10.29
C THR A 235 -14.60 22.25 11.60
N PRO A 236 -13.90 23.38 11.79
CA PRO A 236 -13.32 23.66 13.08
C PRO A 236 -14.47 23.79 14.10
N PRO A 237 -14.27 23.31 15.34
CA PRO A 237 -15.21 23.60 16.43
C PRO A 237 -15.35 25.10 16.68
#